data_AF-A0A448ZJR2-F1
#
_entry.id   AF-A0A448ZJR2-F1
#
_cell.length_a   1.000
_cell.length_b   1.000
_cell.length_c   1.000
_cell.angle_alpha   90.00
_cell.angle_beta   90.00
_cell.angle_gamma   90.00
#
_symmetry.space_group_name_H-M   'P 1'
#
loop_
_entity.id
_entity.type
_entity.pdbx_description
1 polymer ?
#
loop_
_entity_poly.entity_id
_entity_poly.type
_entity_poly.pdbx_seq_one_letter_code
_entity_poly.pdbx_strand_id
1 'polypeptide(L)'
;MPATERMVRRGGVSFQDTADETDGDVRNDNQSSPSEGNNATNRSLTASLPRREPSTSATALSHLQKRWPGKIGNSRHLEVRPMSFDAILSGGSRIVVPMFQRRYCWTHSQIERWWKDVSERRSEEHRTGKTMFKKVQNTAENETTLLCIDGQQRLTTTTIFLMALRAEARKHGKASASASSSALVQAIDAALFVDAEAVQGVKRWAKYHAFHLVRNNSSSSSSSNNNNPGDGAHSFVMPSFPPGWLPPFAPMLTPSYIDRSAYFQLLCTDYVREALEERLAETGQTIELSFDSDCRASIQHTAFAIFAEQLHHFAASIARQTPVLSSLQRLYKKQVGGFSLMYIELLTDDNVQQIFLWMQEKSVFGMGALLLNDSPGVDFTHVDLARNLILSSGMNEPLEAQVRFYNTFWIDTLEKRFGTLGVRSILDRLVRPVLMGKATRHIGDMEQQVEKYKEATPAHMRHSFADNKPMMVYARFHSHVQQRAIEMEDGDPNAITLEVAKSIIEEMVTIGNSMENIKS
;
A
#
# COMPACT_ATOMS: atom_id res chain seq x y z
N MET A 1 -27.70 42.55 16.25
CA MET A 1 -26.69 42.59 17.33
C MET A 1 -25.85 41.33 17.21
N PRO A 2 -24.65 41.39 16.59
CA PRO A 2 -23.83 40.21 16.33
C PRO A 2 -23.01 39.82 17.56
N ALA A 3 -22.87 38.51 17.78
CA ALA A 3 -22.08 37.92 18.85
C ALA A 3 -20.65 37.63 18.37
N THR A 4 -19.71 38.02 19.22
CA THR A 4 -18.24 37.95 19.16
C THR A 4 -17.64 36.63 18.65
N GLU A 5 -16.77 36.75 17.65
CA GLU A 5 -15.73 35.76 17.30
C GLU A 5 -14.73 35.59 18.44
N ARG A 6 -14.51 34.34 18.87
CA ARG A 6 -13.46 33.98 19.82
C ARG A 6 -12.32 33.29 19.07
N MET A 7 -11.27 34.08 18.81
CA MET A 7 -10.01 33.69 18.22
C MET A 7 -9.27 32.68 19.13
N VAL A 8 -9.22 31.41 18.74
CA VAL A 8 -8.42 30.38 19.43
C VAL A 8 -6.98 30.45 18.92
N ARG A 9 -6.06 30.77 19.82
CA ARG A 9 -4.62 30.88 19.59
C ARG A 9 -4.02 29.54 19.13
N ARG A 10 -3.27 29.56 18.02
CA ARG A 10 -2.39 28.47 17.57
C ARG A 10 -1.25 28.28 18.57
N GLY A 11 -1.30 27.19 19.34
CA GLY A 11 -0.15 26.72 20.11
C GLY A 11 0.77 25.89 19.20
N GLY A 12 1.98 26.37 18.95
CA GLY A 12 3.04 25.56 18.35
C GLY A 12 3.56 24.56 19.39
N VAL A 13 3.52 23.28 19.05
CA VAL A 13 4.11 22.23 19.89
C VAL A 13 5.52 21.95 19.35
N SER A 14 6.52 22.40 20.10
CA SER A 14 7.92 21.98 19.97
C SER A 14 8.08 20.63 20.66
N PHE A 15 8.48 19.59 19.94
CA PHE A 15 8.93 18.35 20.56
C PHE A 15 10.37 18.53 21.05
N GLN A 16 10.55 18.62 22.36
CA GLN A 16 11.84 18.41 23.03
C GLN A 16 11.98 16.91 23.31
N ASP A 17 13.10 16.34 22.88
CA ASP A 17 13.53 14.98 23.20
C ASP A 17 13.79 14.89 24.72
N THR A 18 13.03 14.05 25.41
CA THR A 18 13.37 13.62 26.78
C THR A 18 14.23 12.36 26.66
N ALA A 19 15.54 12.55 26.62
CA ALA A 19 16.50 11.55 27.06
C ALA A 19 16.89 11.91 28.49
N ASP A 20 16.42 11.11 29.43
CA ASP A 20 16.79 11.18 30.85
C ASP A 20 18.15 10.48 30.97
N GLU A 21 19.23 11.27 31.05
CA GLU A 21 20.53 10.81 31.54
C GLU A 21 20.84 11.58 32.83
N THR A 22 20.89 10.80 33.91
CA THR A 22 21.43 11.19 35.21
C THR A 22 22.92 11.50 35.09
N ASP A 23 23.32 12.74 35.40
CA ASP A 23 24.29 13.00 36.47
C ASP A 23 24.43 14.51 36.67
N GLY A 24 24.26 14.94 37.93
CA GLY A 24 24.60 16.28 38.36
C GLY A 24 26.06 16.33 38.75
N ASP A 25 26.76 17.39 38.35
CA ASP A 25 27.35 18.24 39.38
C ASP A 25 27.59 19.67 38.89
N VAL A 26 27.54 20.54 39.87
CA VAL A 26 27.35 21.98 39.86
C VAL A 26 28.65 22.71 39.49
N ARG A 27 28.56 23.78 38.67
CA ARG A 27 29.04 25.13 39.04
C ARG A 27 28.79 26.20 37.96
N ASN A 28 28.09 27.23 38.42
CA ASN A 28 27.97 28.58 37.89
C ASN A 28 29.35 29.16 37.54
N ASP A 29 29.41 29.96 36.48
CA ASP A 29 29.80 31.36 36.61
C ASP A 29 29.31 32.23 35.44
N ASN A 30 28.64 33.32 35.82
CA ASN A 30 28.33 34.47 34.98
C ASN A 30 29.60 35.05 34.36
N GLN A 31 29.49 35.66 33.18
CA GLN A 31 29.57 37.13 33.02
C GLN A 31 29.64 37.56 31.54
N SER A 32 28.85 38.61 31.26
CA SER A 32 29.14 39.75 30.37
C SER A 32 29.26 39.55 28.85
N SER A 33 28.25 40.04 28.13
CA SER A 33 28.44 40.86 26.92
C SER A 33 29.07 42.23 27.29
N PRO A 34 29.63 43.03 26.35
CA PRO A 34 28.78 43.84 25.46
C PRO A 34 29.34 44.17 24.06
N SER A 35 28.41 44.58 23.17
CA SER A 35 28.42 45.61 22.09
C SER A 35 29.78 46.15 21.55
N GLU A 36 30.01 46.50 20.28
CA GLU A 36 29.31 47.39 19.33
C GLU A 36 29.96 47.19 17.93
N GLY A 37 29.26 47.50 16.82
CA GLY A 37 29.75 48.60 15.98
C GLY A 37 29.45 48.45 14.49
N ASN A 38 28.74 49.43 13.94
CA ASN A 38 28.41 49.62 12.52
C ASN A 38 29.64 49.75 11.61
N ASN A 39 29.54 49.28 10.35
CA ASN A 39 29.82 50.12 9.19
C ASN A 39 29.36 49.50 7.87
N ALA A 40 28.66 50.31 7.07
CA ALA A 40 28.30 50.04 5.69
C ALA A 40 29.29 50.77 4.77
N THR A 41 29.81 50.10 3.73
CA THR A 41 30.17 50.73 2.44
C THR A 41 30.45 49.71 1.32
N ASN A 42 29.81 49.96 0.17
CA ASN A 42 30.23 49.76 -1.23
C ASN A 42 30.52 48.38 -1.87
N ARG A 43 29.59 48.04 -2.79
CA ARG A 43 29.72 47.45 -4.14
C ARG A 43 31.07 46.85 -4.57
N SER A 44 31.03 45.57 -4.95
CA SER A 44 31.60 45.09 -6.22
C SER A 44 30.86 43.86 -6.73
N LEU A 45 30.39 43.94 -7.98
CA LEU A 45 29.80 42.85 -8.76
C LEU A 45 30.94 41.96 -9.28
N THR A 46 31.16 40.82 -8.64
CA THR A 46 31.84 39.68 -9.25
C THR A 46 31.07 38.43 -8.90
N ALA A 47 30.45 37.82 -9.90
CA ALA A 47 29.79 36.54 -9.80
C ALA A 47 30.83 35.46 -9.47
N SER A 48 30.98 35.14 -8.19
CA SER A 48 31.68 33.95 -7.73
C SER A 48 30.63 32.89 -7.40
N LEU A 49 30.59 31.82 -8.20
CA LEU A 49 29.94 30.56 -7.85
C LEU A 49 30.25 30.21 -6.39
N PRO A 50 29.25 29.84 -5.55
CA PRO A 50 29.56 29.42 -4.20
C PRO A 50 30.45 28.18 -4.27
N ARG A 51 31.66 28.34 -3.74
CA ARG A 51 32.64 27.29 -3.51
C ARG A 51 31.91 26.17 -2.77
N ARG A 52 31.77 25.00 -3.40
CA ARG A 52 31.32 23.77 -2.74
C ARG A 52 32.21 23.61 -1.50
N GLU A 53 31.66 23.83 -0.32
CA GLU A 53 32.27 23.28 0.89
C GLU A 53 32.37 21.76 0.70
N PRO A 54 33.44 21.11 1.18
CA PRO A 54 33.61 19.69 0.99
C PRO A 54 32.44 19.00 1.67
N SER A 55 31.53 18.48 0.86
CA SER A 55 30.42 17.66 1.30
C SER A 55 31.02 16.54 2.14
N THR A 56 30.57 16.42 3.40
CA THR A 56 30.61 15.15 4.11
C THR A 56 30.25 14.06 3.12
N SER A 57 31.19 13.14 2.85
CA SER A 57 31.04 12.08 1.87
C SER A 57 29.66 11.43 2.01
N ALA A 58 28.79 11.64 1.03
CA ALA A 58 27.47 11.03 1.03
C ALA A 58 27.69 9.52 0.99
N THR A 59 27.41 8.84 2.09
CA THR A 59 27.45 7.38 2.16
C THR A 59 26.20 6.80 1.49
N ALA A 60 26.22 5.50 1.21
CA ALA A 60 25.05 4.76 0.75
C ALA A 60 23.88 4.95 1.69
N LEU A 61 24.17 5.04 3.00
CA LEU A 61 23.22 5.33 4.06
C LEU A 61 22.76 6.79 4.13
N SER A 62 23.03 7.66 3.16
CA SER A 62 22.53 9.04 3.19
C SER A 62 21.01 9.10 3.37
N HIS A 63 20.27 8.14 2.79
CA HIS A 63 18.86 7.91 3.09
C HIS A 63 18.68 7.40 4.52
N LEU A 64 19.41 6.38 4.98
CA LEU A 64 19.34 5.83 6.35
C LEU A 64 19.84 6.74 7.48
N GLN A 65 20.32 7.96 7.20
CA GLN A 65 20.67 8.96 8.20
C GLN A 65 19.49 9.22 9.17
N LYS A 66 19.78 9.73 10.38
CA LYS A 66 18.74 10.20 11.32
C LYS A 66 17.85 11.30 10.72
N ARG A 67 18.26 11.90 9.59
CA ARG A 67 17.50 12.92 8.86
C ARG A 67 16.71 12.28 7.71
N TRP A 68 15.42 12.57 7.71
CA TRP A 68 14.49 12.36 6.59
C TRP A 68 15.08 12.91 5.27
N PRO A 69 15.05 12.15 4.15
CA PRO A 69 15.37 12.66 2.82
C PRO A 69 14.37 13.77 2.47
N GLY A 70 14.80 15.02 2.63
CA GLY A 70 13.92 16.20 2.55
C GLY A 70 14.14 17.25 3.63
N LYS A 71 14.92 16.94 4.68
CA LYS A 71 15.26 17.90 5.74
C LYS A 71 16.33 18.92 5.32
N ILE A 72 16.21 19.49 4.11
CA ILE A 72 17.05 20.60 3.64
C ILE A 72 16.19 21.87 3.71
N GLY A 73 16.46 22.73 4.70
CA GLY A 73 15.79 24.04 4.88
C GLY A 73 14.67 24.08 5.93
N ASN A 74 14.26 25.31 6.29
CA ASN A 74 13.30 25.64 7.36
C ASN A 74 11.80 25.55 6.94
N SER A 75 11.49 25.00 5.76
CA SER A 75 10.13 24.93 5.24
C SER A 75 9.27 23.86 5.93
N ARG A 76 7.94 23.98 5.88
CA ARG A 76 7.03 22.91 6.32
C ARG A 76 7.10 21.75 5.34
N HIS A 77 7.67 20.63 5.78
CA HIS A 77 7.87 19.44 4.96
C HIS A 77 6.67 18.47 4.99
N LEU A 78 5.87 18.53 6.06
CA LEU A 78 4.75 17.63 6.31
C LEU A 78 3.52 18.42 6.77
N GLU A 79 2.35 18.01 6.30
CA GLU A 79 1.07 18.32 6.94
C GLU A 79 0.57 17.09 7.68
N VAL A 80 0.34 17.21 8.99
CA VAL A 80 -0.13 16.11 9.84
C VAL A 80 -1.46 16.49 10.47
N ARG A 81 -2.49 15.67 10.25
CA ARG A 81 -3.81 15.87 10.86
C ARG A 81 -4.54 14.55 11.08
N PRO A 82 -5.36 14.43 12.13
CA PRO A 82 -6.29 13.30 12.24
C PRO A 82 -7.35 13.42 11.13
N MET A 83 -7.66 12.30 10.48
CA MET A 83 -8.72 12.17 9.49
C MET A 83 -9.48 10.87 9.68
N SER A 84 -10.77 10.86 9.34
CA SER A 84 -11.52 9.63 9.19
C SER A 84 -11.34 9.04 7.78
N PHE A 85 -11.70 7.77 7.58
CA PHE A 85 -11.80 7.23 6.22
C PHE A 85 -12.83 8.00 5.38
N ASP A 86 -13.91 8.48 6.00
CA ASP A 86 -14.92 9.31 5.33
C ASP A 86 -14.29 10.58 4.73
N ALA A 87 -13.44 11.27 5.50
CA ALA A 87 -12.76 12.48 5.03
C ALA A 87 -11.76 12.22 3.90
N ILE A 88 -11.07 11.07 3.93
CA ILE A 88 -10.09 10.68 2.90
C ILE A 88 -10.80 10.23 1.61
N LEU A 89 -11.82 9.36 1.74
CA LEU A 89 -12.54 8.78 0.60
C LEU A 89 -13.50 9.80 -0.04
N SER A 90 -14.03 10.76 0.72
CA SER A 90 -14.91 11.82 0.17
C SER A 90 -14.15 13.04 -0.33
N GLY A 91 -12.81 13.04 -0.27
CA GLY A 91 -11.97 14.18 -0.63
C GLY A 91 -11.88 14.47 -2.14
N GLY A 92 -12.51 13.65 -2.99
CA GLY A 92 -12.57 13.81 -4.45
C GLY A 92 -11.26 13.55 -5.19
N SER A 93 -10.16 13.31 -4.48
CA SER A 93 -8.87 12.96 -5.08
C SER A 93 -8.72 11.44 -5.12
N ARG A 94 -8.53 10.89 -6.33
CA ARG A 94 -8.24 9.47 -6.52
C ARG A 94 -7.01 9.06 -5.70
N ILE A 95 -7.08 7.92 -5.03
CA ILE A 95 -5.98 7.36 -4.26
C ILE A 95 -5.28 6.28 -5.09
N VAL A 96 -3.98 6.43 -5.30
CA VAL A 96 -3.19 5.48 -6.10
C VAL A 96 -2.10 4.88 -5.23
N VAL A 97 -2.10 3.56 -5.13
CA VAL A 97 -1.01 2.78 -4.54
C VAL A 97 0.10 2.68 -5.60
N PRO A 98 1.32 3.19 -5.33
CA PRO A 98 2.44 3.06 -6.25
C PRO A 98 2.84 1.60 -6.49
N MET A 99 3.44 1.29 -7.64
CA MET A 99 3.67 -0.11 -8.05
C MET A 99 4.70 -0.85 -7.21
N PHE A 100 5.69 -0.14 -6.66
CA PHE A 100 6.71 -0.71 -5.79
C PHE A 100 6.18 -0.99 -4.38
N GLN A 101 4.89 -0.75 -4.11
CA GLN A 101 4.27 -1.20 -2.88
C GLN A 101 4.10 -2.72 -2.85
N ARG A 102 4.04 -3.28 -1.65
CA ARG A 102 3.78 -4.72 -1.49
C ARG A 102 2.34 -5.08 -1.84
N ARG A 103 2.10 -6.35 -2.15
CA ARG A 103 0.76 -6.89 -2.36
C ARG A 103 -0.09 -6.80 -1.09
N TYR A 104 -1.41 -6.86 -1.23
CA TYR A 104 -2.31 -7.06 -0.11
C TYR A 104 -1.98 -8.38 0.61
N CYS A 105 -1.83 -8.34 1.93
CA CYS A 105 -1.29 -9.47 2.69
C CYS A 105 -1.89 -9.61 4.09
N TRP A 106 -3.02 -8.95 4.37
CA TRP A 106 -3.68 -9.15 5.67
C TRP A 106 -4.15 -10.58 5.86
N THR A 107 -3.82 -11.14 7.02
CA THR A 107 -4.17 -12.51 7.39
C THR A 107 -5.64 -12.62 7.78
N HIS A 108 -6.18 -13.84 7.75
CA HIS A 108 -7.52 -14.13 8.27
C HIS A 108 -7.76 -13.52 9.66
N SER A 109 -6.81 -13.69 10.59
CA SER A 109 -6.90 -13.15 11.94
C SER A 109 -6.86 -11.62 12.01
N GLN A 110 -6.25 -10.93 11.03
CA GLN A 110 -6.31 -9.48 10.92
C GLN A 110 -7.67 -9.02 10.42
N ILE A 111 -8.26 -9.73 9.45
CA ILE A 111 -9.61 -9.46 8.92
C ILE A 111 -10.68 -9.67 10.00
N GLU A 112 -10.60 -10.76 10.76
CA GLU A 112 -11.53 -11.02 11.85
C GLU A 112 -11.43 -9.99 12.97
N ARG A 113 -10.20 -9.58 13.34
CA ARG A 113 -10.01 -8.50 14.30
C ARG A 113 -10.61 -7.19 13.80
N TRP A 114 -10.40 -6.86 12.53
CA TRP A 114 -11.01 -5.69 11.91
C TRP A 114 -12.54 -5.75 12.00
N TRP A 115 -13.14 -6.89 11.67
CA TRP A 115 -14.58 -7.08 11.79
C TRP A 115 -15.09 -6.87 13.23
N LYS A 116 -14.40 -7.43 14.23
CA LYS A 116 -14.75 -7.22 15.66
C LYS A 116 -14.67 -5.75 16.04
N ASP A 117 -13.63 -5.06 15.58
CA ASP A 117 -13.45 -3.64 15.84
C ASP A 117 -14.61 -2.78 15.29
N VAL A 118 -15.15 -3.15 14.12
CA VAL A 118 -16.28 -2.45 13.49
C VAL A 118 -17.62 -2.82 14.15
N SER A 119 -17.84 -4.10 14.44
CA SER A 119 -19.15 -4.63 14.86
C SER A 119 -19.42 -4.48 16.36
N GLU A 120 -18.44 -4.77 17.22
CA GLU A 120 -18.64 -4.92 18.67
C GLU A 120 -18.32 -3.65 19.47
N ARG A 121 -17.49 -2.74 18.94
CA ARG A 121 -17.05 -1.57 19.72
C ARG A 121 -18.16 -0.53 19.90
N ARG A 122 -18.23 -0.02 21.14
CA ARG A 122 -19.17 1.04 21.59
C ARG A 122 -18.58 2.45 21.52
N SER A 123 -17.25 2.59 21.51
CA SER A 123 -16.57 3.89 21.38
C SER A 123 -16.61 4.38 19.93
N GLU A 124 -16.82 5.68 19.74
CA GLU A 124 -16.87 6.32 18.42
C GLU A 124 -15.48 6.60 17.83
N GLU A 125 -14.40 6.55 18.62
CA GLU A 125 -13.04 6.79 18.11
C GLU A 125 -12.15 5.55 18.22
N HIS A 126 -11.77 5.01 17.06
CA HIS A 126 -10.78 3.96 16.90
C HIS A 126 -9.58 4.49 16.12
N ARG A 127 -8.44 4.68 16.79
CA ARG A 127 -7.20 5.12 16.13
C ARG A 127 -6.59 3.96 15.35
N THR A 128 -6.75 4.00 14.04
CA THR A 128 -6.30 2.96 13.12
C THR A 128 -4.89 3.21 12.57
N GLY A 129 -3.99 3.71 13.41
CA GLY A 129 -2.59 3.97 13.02
C GLY A 129 -2.41 5.17 12.09
N LYS A 130 -1.28 5.19 11.37
CA LYS A 130 -0.85 6.31 10.51
C LYS A 130 -1.02 5.96 9.03
N THR A 131 -1.21 6.98 8.21
CA THR A 131 -1.28 6.89 6.74
C THR A 131 -0.46 8.04 6.17
N MET A 132 0.30 7.77 5.11
CA MET A 132 1.13 8.78 4.47
C MET A 132 0.79 8.89 2.98
N PHE A 133 0.67 10.12 2.51
CA PHE A 133 0.30 10.46 1.15
C PHE A 133 1.21 11.53 0.56
N LYS A 134 1.29 11.57 -0.77
CA LYS A 134 1.79 12.72 -1.55
C LYS A 134 0.72 13.12 -2.55
N LYS A 135 0.34 14.39 -2.57
CA LYS A 135 -0.46 14.94 -3.68
C LYS A 135 0.41 15.08 -4.91
N VAL A 136 -0.08 14.56 -6.03
CA VAL A 136 0.53 14.68 -7.35
C VAL A 136 -0.51 15.27 -8.29
N GLN A 137 -0.16 16.38 -8.94
CA GLN A 137 -0.97 16.95 -10.00
C GLN A 137 -0.59 16.29 -11.32
N ASN A 138 -1.57 15.66 -11.97
CA ASN A 138 -1.41 15.27 -13.35
C ASN A 138 -1.77 16.47 -14.23
N THR A 139 -0.75 17.15 -14.75
CA THR A 139 -0.94 18.34 -15.60
C THR A 139 -1.66 18.03 -16.92
N ALA A 140 -1.60 16.79 -17.41
CA ALA A 140 -2.26 16.38 -18.64
C ALA A 140 -3.79 16.21 -18.48
N GLU A 141 -4.23 15.75 -17.31
CA GLU A 141 -5.64 15.42 -17.02
C GLU A 141 -6.30 16.46 -16.10
N ASN A 142 -5.53 17.46 -15.64
CA ASN A 142 -5.92 18.41 -14.60
C ASN A 142 -6.51 17.72 -13.35
N GLU A 143 -6.05 16.49 -13.07
CA GLU A 143 -6.51 15.65 -11.98
C GLU A 143 -5.47 15.67 -10.85
N THR A 144 -5.94 15.83 -9.61
CA THR A 144 -5.08 15.68 -8.43
C THR A 144 -5.26 14.28 -7.85
N THR A 145 -4.16 13.52 -7.82
CA THR A 145 -4.11 12.17 -7.24
C THR A 145 -3.39 12.19 -5.90
N LEU A 146 -3.85 11.35 -4.97
CA LEU A 146 -3.18 11.03 -3.71
C LEU A 146 -2.37 9.74 -3.86
N LEU A 147 -1.05 9.84 -3.97
CA LEU A 147 -0.17 8.69 -3.91
C LEU A 147 -0.10 8.16 -2.49
N CYS A 148 -0.53 6.91 -2.26
CA CYS A 148 -0.48 6.26 -0.96
C CYS A 148 0.90 5.65 -0.69
N ILE A 149 1.67 6.27 0.22
CA ILE A 149 3.02 5.86 0.60
C ILE A 149 2.99 4.86 1.76
N ASP A 150 2.07 5.07 2.71
CA ASP A 150 1.81 4.15 3.81
C ASP A 150 0.31 4.13 4.13
N GLY A 151 -0.18 3.00 4.63
CA GLY A 151 -1.61 2.78 4.90
C GLY A 151 -2.36 1.97 3.85
N GLN A 152 -1.68 1.51 2.79
CA GLN A 152 -2.32 0.83 1.66
C GLN A 152 -3.15 -0.42 2.06
N GLN A 153 -2.70 -1.18 3.06
CA GLN A 153 -3.41 -2.38 3.52
C GLN A 153 -4.73 -2.04 4.22
N ARG A 154 -4.74 -0.93 4.98
CA ARG A 154 -5.93 -0.43 5.68
C ARG A 154 -6.95 0.13 4.69
N LEU A 155 -6.50 0.91 3.71
CA LEU A 155 -7.35 1.43 2.63
C LEU A 155 -7.95 0.29 1.80
N THR A 156 -7.14 -0.70 1.41
CA THR A 156 -7.60 -1.85 0.64
C THR A 156 -8.63 -2.66 1.44
N THR A 157 -8.36 -2.95 2.72
CA THR A 157 -9.33 -3.68 3.57
C THR A 157 -10.62 -2.91 3.77
N THR A 158 -10.53 -1.60 4.01
CA THR A 158 -11.71 -0.74 4.19
C THR A 158 -12.58 -0.75 2.94
N THR A 159 -11.99 -0.59 1.76
CA THR A 159 -12.75 -0.61 0.51
C THR A 159 -13.32 -1.99 0.19
N ILE A 160 -12.61 -3.09 0.49
CA ILE A 160 -13.17 -4.45 0.36
C ILE A 160 -14.36 -4.67 1.31
N PHE A 161 -14.27 -4.20 2.56
CA PHE A 161 -15.40 -4.23 3.49
C PHE A 161 -16.59 -3.46 2.94
N LEU A 162 -16.37 -2.26 2.38
CA LEU A 162 -17.42 -1.45 1.77
C LEU A 162 -18.06 -2.15 0.55
N MET A 163 -17.29 -2.86 -0.28
CA MET A 163 -17.84 -3.68 -1.37
C MET A 163 -18.76 -4.78 -0.85
N ALA A 164 -18.35 -5.51 0.19
CA ALA A 164 -19.16 -6.56 0.80
C ALA A 164 -20.43 -5.98 1.44
N LEU A 165 -20.33 -4.82 2.11
CA LEU A 165 -21.45 -4.10 2.70
C LEU A 165 -22.44 -3.61 1.63
N ARG A 166 -21.95 -3.11 0.49
CA ARG A 166 -22.80 -2.70 -0.63
C ARG A 166 -23.55 -3.88 -1.22
N ALA A 167 -22.85 -5.01 -1.42
CA ALA A 167 -23.46 -6.24 -1.93
C ALA A 167 -24.57 -6.73 -1.00
N GLU A 168 -24.36 -6.74 0.33
CA GLU A 168 -25.39 -7.14 1.29
C GLU A 168 -26.55 -6.13 1.33
N ALA A 169 -26.27 -4.82 1.35
CA ALA A 169 -27.31 -3.79 1.31
C ALA A 169 -28.22 -3.88 0.08
N ARG A 170 -27.67 -4.24 -1.09
CA ARG A 170 -28.43 -4.46 -2.32
C ARG A 170 -29.35 -5.68 -2.25
N LYS A 171 -28.90 -6.79 -1.64
CA LYS A 171 -29.75 -7.98 -1.45
C LYS A 171 -31.00 -7.66 -0.63
N HIS A 172 -30.84 -6.93 0.48
CA HIS A 172 -31.96 -6.51 1.34
C HIS A 172 -32.80 -5.38 0.73
N GLY A 173 -32.20 -4.53 -0.11
CA GLY A 173 -32.90 -3.50 -0.87
C GLY A 173 -33.86 -4.02 -1.92
N LYS A 174 -33.57 -5.17 -2.54
CA LYS A 174 -34.47 -5.82 -3.50
C LYS A 174 -35.72 -6.41 -2.83
N ALA A 175 -35.58 -6.88 -1.59
CA ALA A 175 -36.69 -7.41 -0.79
C ALA A 175 -37.62 -6.32 -0.22
N SER A 176 -37.18 -5.06 -0.18
CA SER A 176 -37.93 -3.94 0.37
C SER A 176 -37.68 -2.70 -0.48
N ALA A 177 -38.66 -2.27 -1.29
CA ALA A 177 -38.62 -1.07 -2.14
C ALA A 177 -38.55 0.23 -1.29
N SER A 178 -37.45 0.40 -0.56
CA SER A 178 -37.26 1.43 0.47
C SER A 178 -36.19 2.42 0.04
N ALA A 179 -36.51 3.72 0.16
CA ALA A 179 -35.58 4.82 -0.09
C ALA A 179 -34.27 4.70 0.73
N SER A 180 -34.31 4.05 1.90
CA SER A 180 -33.16 3.85 2.77
C SER A 180 -32.09 2.93 2.18
N SER A 181 -32.48 1.91 1.38
CA SER A 181 -31.51 1.06 0.70
C SER A 181 -30.72 1.86 -0.34
N SER A 182 -31.43 2.65 -1.14
CA SER A 182 -30.83 3.51 -2.16
C SER A 182 -29.85 4.51 -1.54
N ALA A 183 -30.20 5.12 -0.41
CA ALA A 183 -29.32 6.07 0.29
C ALA A 183 -28.02 5.42 0.80
N LEU A 184 -28.07 4.21 1.37
CA LEU A 184 -26.88 3.51 1.83
C LEU A 184 -25.96 3.10 0.67
N VAL A 185 -26.54 2.56 -0.41
CA VAL A 185 -25.77 2.19 -1.60
C VAL A 185 -25.09 3.41 -2.22
N GLN A 186 -25.81 4.54 -2.34
CA GLN A 186 -25.25 5.80 -2.83
C GLN A 186 -24.11 6.32 -1.95
N ALA A 187 -24.24 6.23 -0.62
CA ALA A 187 -23.17 6.63 0.30
C ALA A 187 -21.91 5.76 0.12
N ILE A 188 -22.09 4.44 -0.03
CA ILE A 188 -20.96 3.54 -0.26
C ILE A 188 -20.35 3.76 -1.65
N ASP A 189 -21.15 4.02 -2.67
CA ASP A 189 -20.66 4.34 -4.02
C ASP A 189 -19.83 5.62 -4.02
N ALA A 190 -20.24 6.66 -3.28
CA ALA A 190 -19.47 7.90 -3.12
C ALA A 190 -18.11 7.67 -2.42
N ALA A 191 -17.96 6.61 -1.63
CA ALA A 191 -16.70 6.21 -1.01
C ALA A 191 -15.83 5.30 -1.89
N LEU A 192 -16.42 4.63 -2.89
CA LEU A 192 -15.73 3.67 -3.77
C LEU A 192 -15.40 4.23 -5.16
N PHE A 193 -16.02 5.33 -5.57
CA PHE A 193 -15.83 5.98 -6.87
C PHE A 193 -15.56 7.47 -6.71
N VAL A 194 -14.80 8.06 -7.63
CA VAL A 194 -14.38 9.47 -7.56
C VAL A 194 -15.57 10.43 -7.67
N ASP A 195 -16.52 10.11 -8.55
CA ASP A 195 -17.69 10.93 -8.81
C ASP A 195 -18.89 10.11 -9.32
N ALA A 196 -19.99 10.81 -9.59
CA ALA A 196 -21.21 10.20 -10.14
C ALA A 196 -21.02 9.62 -11.55
N GLU A 197 -20.12 10.18 -12.36
CA GLU A 197 -19.86 9.69 -13.73
C GLU A 197 -19.15 8.34 -13.69
N ALA A 198 -18.22 8.15 -12.75
CA ALA A 198 -17.58 6.86 -12.49
C ALA A 198 -18.60 5.79 -12.08
N VAL A 199 -19.60 6.15 -11.25
CA VAL A 199 -20.72 5.24 -10.89
C VAL A 199 -21.56 4.87 -12.13
N GLN A 200 -21.83 5.82 -13.03
CA GLN A 200 -22.51 5.50 -14.29
C GLN A 200 -21.62 4.67 -15.23
N GLY A 201 -20.30 4.90 -15.20
CA GLY A 201 -19.30 4.11 -15.91
C GLY A 201 -19.34 2.63 -15.52
N VAL A 202 -19.28 2.30 -14.23
CA VAL A 202 -19.35 0.90 -13.78
C VAL A 202 -20.70 0.25 -14.11
N LYS A 203 -21.82 0.99 -14.04
CA LYS A 203 -23.14 0.48 -14.44
C LYS A 203 -23.20 0.13 -15.94
N ARG A 204 -22.72 1.02 -16.81
CA ARG A 204 -22.64 0.76 -18.27
C ARG A 204 -21.74 -0.43 -18.56
N TRP A 205 -20.57 -0.48 -17.92
CA TRP A 205 -19.62 -1.58 -18.04
C TRP A 205 -20.27 -2.91 -17.62
N ALA A 206 -20.95 -2.95 -16.48
CA ALA A 206 -21.63 -4.14 -15.97
C ALA A 206 -22.73 -4.64 -16.92
N LYS A 207 -23.53 -3.73 -17.49
CA LYS A 207 -24.57 -4.06 -18.50
C LYS A 207 -23.97 -4.68 -19.76
N TYR A 208 -22.87 -4.12 -20.25
CA TYR A 208 -22.13 -4.70 -21.37
C TYR A 208 -21.65 -6.12 -21.06
N HIS A 209 -21.02 -6.33 -19.90
CA HIS A 209 -20.53 -7.66 -19.53
C HIS A 209 -21.65 -8.67 -19.27
N ALA A 210 -22.76 -8.27 -18.64
CA ALA A 210 -23.94 -9.11 -18.47
C ALA A 210 -24.52 -9.56 -19.81
N PHE A 211 -24.58 -8.67 -20.82
CA PHE A 211 -24.98 -9.03 -22.18
C PHE A 211 -24.10 -10.15 -22.76
N HIS A 212 -22.79 -10.02 -22.64
CA HIS A 212 -21.84 -11.01 -23.16
C HIS A 212 -21.90 -12.35 -22.41
N LEU A 213 -22.06 -12.32 -21.08
CA LEU A 213 -22.21 -13.52 -20.27
C LEU A 213 -23.44 -14.32 -20.68
N VAL A 214 -24.60 -13.66 -20.84
CA VAL A 214 -25.83 -14.32 -21.30
C VAL A 214 -25.64 -14.89 -22.71
N ARG A 215 -25.09 -14.10 -23.64
CA ARG A 215 -24.85 -14.54 -25.03
C ARG A 215 -23.95 -15.78 -25.10
N ASN A 216 -22.85 -15.80 -24.34
CA ASN A 216 -21.90 -16.91 -24.34
C ASN A 216 -22.46 -18.17 -23.66
N ASN A 217 -23.34 -18.00 -22.67
CA ASN A 217 -24.04 -19.11 -22.03
C ASN A 217 -25.05 -19.75 -23.00
N SER A 218 -25.82 -18.93 -23.75
CA SER A 218 -26.75 -19.42 -24.78
C SER A 218 -26.07 -20.15 -25.94
N SER A 219 -24.84 -19.79 -26.31
CA SER A 219 -24.09 -20.54 -27.32
C SER A 219 -23.64 -21.93 -26.81
N SER A 220 -23.32 -22.04 -25.52
CA SER A 220 -22.84 -23.27 -24.90
C SER A 220 -23.96 -24.28 -24.60
N SER A 221 -25.20 -23.82 -24.43
CA SER A 221 -26.37 -24.67 -24.19
C SER A 221 -26.94 -25.35 -25.44
N SER A 222 -26.43 -25.03 -26.63
CA SER A 222 -26.83 -25.66 -27.91
C SER A 222 -26.41 -27.13 -28.06
N SER A 223 -25.71 -27.72 -27.07
CA SER A 223 -25.18 -29.09 -27.15
C SER A 223 -25.57 -30.01 -25.99
N SER A 224 -26.51 -29.62 -25.13
CA SER A 224 -26.99 -30.51 -24.05
C SER A 224 -28.51 -30.59 -24.04
N ASN A 225 -29.05 -31.57 -24.77
CA ASN A 225 -30.41 -32.07 -24.59
C ASN A 225 -30.52 -32.68 -23.18
N ASN A 226 -31.04 -31.92 -22.22
CA ASN A 226 -31.73 -32.51 -21.07
C ASN A 226 -32.83 -31.57 -20.58
N ASN A 227 -34.06 -31.98 -20.89
CA ASN A 227 -35.29 -31.36 -20.43
C ASN A 227 -35.45 -31.60 -18.93
N ASN A 228 -35.29 -30.55 -18.13
CA ASN A 228 -36.05 -30.40 -16.90
C ASN A 228 -36.34 -28.90 -16.68
N PRO A 229 -37.53 -28.42 -17.06
CA PRO A 229 -37.91 -27.02 -16.89
C PRO A 229 -38.45 -26.84 -15.47
N GLY A 230 -37.68 -26.26 -14.55
CA GLY A 230 -38.27 -25.92 -13.25
C GLY A 230 -37.37 -25.31 -12.18
N ASP A 231 -36.07 -25.61 -12.13
CA ASP A 231 -35.29 -25.26 -10.91
C ASP A 231 -33.80 -24.96 -11.15
N GLY A 232 -33.39 -24.78 -12.41
CA GLY A 232 -32.00 -24.53 -12.75
C GLY A 232 -31.61 -23.07 -12.53
N ALA A 233 -30.73 -22.78 -11.58
CA ALA A 233 -30.08 -21.48 -11.48
C ALA A 233 -29.17 -21.26 -12.71
N HIS A 234 -29.21 -20.07 -13.32
CA HIS A 234 -28.24 -19.69 -14.32
C HIS A 234 -26.90 -19.39 -13.63
N SER A 235 -25.92 -20.28 -13.85
CA SER A 235 -24.57 -20.10 -13.34
C SER A 235 -23.69 -19.33 -14.35
N PHE A 236 -23.02 -18.30 -13.86
CA PHE A 236 -22.09 -17.45 -14.59
C PHE A 236 -20.78 -17.30 -13.79
N VAL A 237 -19.71 -16.99 -14.50
CA VAL A 237 -18.40 -16.69 -13.93
C VAL A 237 -18.02 -15.26 -14.33
N MET A 238 -17.50 -14.47 -13.39
CA MET A 238 -16.96 -13.15 -13.66
C MET A 238 -15.86 -13.21 -14.73
N PRO A 239 -15.76 -12.21 -15.62
CA PRO A 239 -14.65 -12.13 -16.56
C PRO A 239 -13.30 -12.02 -15.83
N SER A 240 -12.33 -12.84 -16.24
CA SER A 240 -10.94 -12.69 -15.78
C SER A 240 -10.30 -11.45 -16.38
N PHE A 241 -9.53 -10.71 -15.57
CA PHE A 241 -8.77 -9.54 -16.03
C PHE A 241 -7.26 -9.81 -15.98
N PRO A 242 -6.49 -9.25 -16.92
CA PRO A 242 -5.03 -9.37 -16.87
C PRO A 242 -4.46 -8.68 -15.62
N PRO A 243 -3.26 -9.09 -15.16
CA PRO A 243 -2.54 -8.36 -14.12
C PRO A 243 -2.39 -6.87 -14.50
N GLY A 244 -2.56 -5.97 -13.54
CA GLY A 244 -2.44 -4.54 -13.79
C GLY A 244 -3.65 -3.85 -14.38
N TRP A 245 -4.69 -4.59 -14.79
CA TRP A 245 -5.88 -4.05 -15.46
C TRP A 245 -6.48 -2.86 -14.71
N LEU A 246 -6.84 -1.83 -15.47
CA LEU A 246 -7.54 -0.66 -14.96
C LEU A 246 -8.93 -0.60 -15.60
N PRO A 247 -9.98 -0.29 -14.82
CA PRO A 247 -11.32 -0.17 -15.37
C PRO A 247 -11.47 1.08 -16.24
N PRO A 248 -12.44 1.09 -17.18
CA PRO A 248 -12.79 2.25 -18.00
C PRO A 248 -13.65 3.29 -17.24
N PHE A 249 -13.56 3.32 -15.91
CA PHE A 249 -14.24 4.25 -15.01
C PHE A 249 -13.27 4.58 -13.86
N ALA A 250 -13.53 5.65 -13.09
CA ALA A 250 -12.61 6.14 -12.07
C ALA A 250 -12.92 5.57 -10.67
N PRO A 251 -12.25 4.49 -10.20
CA PRO A 251 -12.38 4.02 -8.83
C PRO A 251 -11.70 5.00 -7.87
N MET A 252 -12.19 5.08 -6.63
CA MET A 252 -11.56 5.88 -5.57
C MET A 252 -10.16 5.37 -5.24
N LEU A 253 -9.99 4.04 -5.17
CA LEU A 253 -8.70 3.41 -4.88
C LEU A 253 -8.20 2.62 -6.09
N THR A 254 -6.95 2.89 -6.48
CA THR A 254 -6.17 2.03 -7.37
C THR A 254 -5.19 1.23 -6.50
N PRO A 255 -5.43 -0.08 -6.30
CA PRO A 255 -4.56 -0.90 -5.46
C PRO A 255 -3.24 -1.20 -6.15
N SER A 256 -2.37 -1.95 -5.46
CA SER A 256 -1.09 -2.41 -6.02
C SER A 256 -1.32 -3.15 -7.35
N TYR A 257 -0.34 -3.06 -8.26
CA TYR A 257 -0.47 -3.54 -9.64
C TYR A 257 -1.00 -4.97 -9.74
N ILE A 258 -0.49 -5.86 -8.90
CA ILE A 258 -0.80 -7.29 -8.92
C ILE A 258 -2.19 -7.58 -8.33
N ASP A 259 -2.64 -6.72 -7.42
CA ASP A 259 -3.92 -6.86 -6.72
C ASP A 259 -5.12 -6.41 -7.57
N ARG A 260 -4.87 -5.63 -8.64
CA ARG A 260 -5.92 -4.95 -9.42
C ARG A 260 -6.97 -5.88 -10.00
N SER A 261 -6.56 -7.01 -10.59
CA SER A 261 -7.50 -7.93 -11.26
C SER A 261 -8.56 -8.43 -10.28
N ALA A 262 -8.13 -9.05 -9.17
CA ALA A 262 -9.05 -9.54 -8.14
C ALA A 262 -9.84 -8.40 -7.50
N TYR A 263 -9.16 -7.30 -7.11
CA TYR A 263 -9.82 -6.15 -6.49
C TYR A 263 -10.96 -5.57 -7.34
N PHE A 264 -10.74 -5.40 -8.65
CA PHE A 264 -11.77 -4.84 -9.52
C PHE A 264 -12.89 -5.83 -9.86
N GLN A 265 -12.62 -7.14 -9.86
CA GLN A 265 -13.71 -8.12 -9.91
C GLN A 265 -14.63 -7.99 -8.69
N LEU A 266 -14.07 -7.86 -7.49
CA LEU A 266 -14.85 -7.64 -6.26
C LEU A 266 -15.63 -6.32 -6.32
N LEU A 267 -15.00 -5.24 -6.80
CA LEU A 267 -15.64 -3.92 -6.93
C LEU A 267 -16.85 -3.93 -7.88
N CYS A 268 -16.88 -4.81 -8.86
CA CYS A 268 -17.91 -4.79 -9.92
C CYS A 268 -18.94 -5.92 -9.82
N THR A 269 -18.70 -6.94 -8.99
CA THR A 269 -19.49 -8.18 -8.97
C THR A 269 -20.99 -7.96 -8.73
N ASP A 270 -21.35 -7.07 -7.80
CA ASP A 270 -22.74 -6.78 -7.45
C ASP A 270 -23.46 -5.95 -8.52
N TYR A 271 -22.74 -5.14 -9.30
CA TYR A 271 -23.27 -4.47 -10.48
C TYR A 271 -23.50 -5.44 -11.63
N VAL A 272 -22.58 -6.38 -11.88
CA VAL A 272 -22.74 -7.40 -12.92
C VAL A 272 -23.92 -8.30 -12.58
N ARG A 273 -24.03 -8.72 -11.31
CA ARG A 273 -25.17 -9.50 -10.82
C ARG A 273 -26.48 -8.76 -11.03
N GLU A 274 -26.57 -7.49 -10.63
CA GLU A 274 -27.76 -6.66 -10.84
C GLU A 274 -28.12 -6.54 -12.33
N ALA A 275 -27.14 -6.31 -13.21
CA ALA A 275 -27.38 -6.24 -14.65
C ALA A 275 -27.83 -7.58 -15.26
N LEU A 276 -27.34 -8.71 -14.75
CA LEU A 276 -27.81 -10.04 -15.13
C LEU A 276 -29.26 -10.26 -14.68
N GLU A 277 -29.60 -9.87 -13.45
CA GLU A 277 -30.97 -9.97 -12.91
C GLU A 277 -31.96 -9.10 -13.69
N GLU A 278 -31.60 -7.85 -14.00
CA GLU A 278 -32.41 -6.98 -14.88
C GLU A 278 -32.66 -7.63 -16.25
N ARG A 279 -31.63 -8.27 -16.82
CA ARG A 279 -31.69 -8.85 -18.15
C ARG A 279 -32.46 -10.16 -18.22
N LEU A 280 -32.47 -10.94 -17.15
CA LEU A 280 -33.12 -12.24 -17.06
C LEU A 280 -34.40 -12.19 -16.20
N ALA A 281 -34.91 -10.99 -15.89
CA ALA A 281 -36.08 -10.81 -15.03
C ALA A 281 -37.31 -11.61 -15.51
N GLU A 282 -37.48 -11.77 -16.82
CA GLU A 282 -38.59 -12.52 -17.44
C GLU A 282 -38.45 -14.04 -17.31
N THR A 283 -37.26 -14.58 -17.02
CA THR A 283 -37.04 -16.03 -16.93
C THR A 283 -37.46 -16.60 -15.57
N GLY A 284 -37.57 -15.76 -14.54
CA GLY A 284 -37.89 -16.18 -13.17
C GLY A 284 -36.83 -17.08 -12.50
N GLN A 285 -35.66 -17.27 -13.14
CA GLN A 285 -34.61 -18.14 -12.64
C GLN A 285 -33.63 -17.41 -11.72
N THR A 286 -33.12 -18.14 -10.73
CA THR A 286 -32.08 -17.64 -9.82
C THR A 286 -30.75 -17.49 -10.56
N ILE A 287 -30.00 -16.42 -10.25
CA ILE A 287 -28.69 -16.15 -10.87
C ILE A 287 -27.58 -16.44 -9.86
N GLU A 288 -26.70 -17.36 -10.24
CA GLU A 288 -25.46 -17.64 -9.54
C GLU A 288 -24.30 -17.00 -10.30
N LEU A 289 -23.65 -16.00 -9.70
CA LEU A 289 -22.44 -15.39 -10.24
C LEU A 289 -21.26 -15.70 -9.33
N SER A 290 -20.29 -16.42 -9.87
CA SER A 290 -19.05 -16.82 -9.18
C SER A 290 -17.84 -16.03 -9.70
N PHE A 291 -16.76 -16.03 -8.93
CA PHE A 291 -15.47 -15.46 -9.35
C PHE A 291 -14.62 -16.48 -10.10
N ASP A 292 -13.75 -16.01 -10.98
CA ASP A 292 -12.81 -16.88 -11.70
C ASP A 292 -11.78 -17.53 -10.74
N SER A 293 -10.98 -18.48 -11.25
CA SER A 293 -9.99 -19.19 -10.42
C SER A 293 -8.98 -18.26 -9.77
N ASP A 294 -8.51 -17.24 -10.50
CA ASP A 294 -7.42 -16.39 -10.05
C ASP A 294 -7.91 -15.43 -8.97
N CYS A 295 -9.11 -14.86 -9.15
CA CYS A 295 -9.74 -14.06 -8.10
C CYS A 295 -10.01 -14.93 -6.86
N ARG A 296 -10.55 -16.15 -6.99
CA ARG A 296 -10.83 -17.02 -5.83
C ARG A 296 -9.58 -17.38 -5.02
N ALA A 297 -8.44 -17.54 -5.69
CA ALA A 297 -7.15 -17.82 -5.04
C ALA A 297 -6.50 -16.58 -4.39
N SER A 298 -7.06 -15.39 -4.60
CA SER A 298 -6.49 -14.13 -4.12
C SER A 298 -6.82 -13.86 -2.64
N ILE A 299 -5.91 -13.14 -1.96
CA ILE A 299 -6.10 -12.71 -0.56
C ILE A 299 -7.25 -11.70 -0.44
N GLN A 300 -7.49 -10.91 -1.49
CA GLN A 300 -8.59 -9.97 -1.58
C GLN A 300 -9.94 -10.68 -1.53
N HIS A 301 -10.07 -11.77 -2.30
CA HIS A 301 -11.28 -12.59 -2.27
C HIS A 301 -11.46 -13.26 -0.90
N THR A 302 -10.39 -13.76 -0.27
CA THR A 302 -10.47 -14.27 1.11
C THR A 302 -11.02 -13.21 2.06
N ALA A 303 -10.50 -11.98 2.03
CA ALA A 303 -11.00 -10.89 2.87
C ALA A 303 -12.47 -10.55 2.57
N PHE A 304 -12.84 -10.47 1.29
CA PHE A 304 -14.21 -10.21 0.86
C PHE A 304 -15.17 -11.32 1.33
N ALA A 305 -14.79 -12.59 1.18
CA ALA A 305 -15.60 -13.73 1.57
C ALA A 305 -15.88 -13.73 3.08
N ILE A 306 -14.85 -13.48 3.90
CA ILE A 306 -15.00 -13.34 5.36
C ILE A 306 -15.98 -12.21 5.69
N PHE A 307 -15.81 -11.02 5.10
CA PHE A 307 -16.72 -9.91 5.37
C PHE A 307 -18.15 -10.19 4.89
N ALA A 308 -18.31 -10.80 3.72
CA ALA A 308 -19.61 -11.16 3.17
C ALA A 308 -20.35 -12.17 4.07
N GLU A 309 -19.64 -13.19 4.57
CA GLU A 309 -20.17 -14.17 5.53
C GLU A 309 -20.57 -13.50 6.86
N GLN A 310 -19.68 -12.69 7.42
CA GLN A 310 -19.93 -11.97 8.67
C GLN A 310 -21.11 -10.99 8.57
N LEU A 311 -21.21 -10.25 7.47
CA LEU A 311 -22.33 -9.34 7.20
C LEU A 311 -23.64 -10.10 7.02
N HIS A 312 -23.61 -11.24 6.34
CA HIS A 312 -24.78 -12.10 6.18
C HIS A 312 -25.29 -12.64 7.52
N HIS A 313 -24.38 -13.17 8.36
CA HIS A 313 -24.74 -13.61 9.72
C HIS A 313 -25.24 -12.47 10.60
N PHE A 314 -24.59 -11.30 10.53
CA PHE A 314 -25.04 -10.11 11.23
C PHE A 314 -26.47 -9.74 10.82
N ALA A 315 -26.74 -9.61 9.51
CA ALA A 315 -28.06 -9.30 8.98
C ALA A 315 -29.13 -10.33 9.40
N ALA A 316 -28.82 -11.62 9.31
CA ALA A 316 -29.72 -12.70 9.72
C ALA A 316 -30.04 -12.65 11.22
N SER A 317 -29.05 -12.36 12.07
CA SER A 317 -29.22 -12.30 13.53
C SER A 317 -30.15 -11.17 13.99
N ILE A 318 -30.17 -10.05 13.25
CA ILE A 318 -30.95 -8.85 13.61
C ILE A 318 -32.27 -8.73 12.86
N ALA A 319 -32.51 -9.55 11.83
CA ALA A 319 -33.66 -9.44 10.91
C ALA A 319 -35.01 -9.44 11.63
N ARG A 320 -35.11 -10.09 12.80
CA ARG A 320 -36.34 -10.16 13.61
C ARG A 320 -36.50 -8.99 14.59
N GLN A 321 -35.46 -8.19 14.81
CA GLN A 321 -35.39 -7.20 15.88
C GLN A 321 -35.34 -5.76 15.38
N THR A 322 -34.62 -5.52 14.28
CA THR A 322 -34.41 -4.17 13.73
C THR A 322 -34.40 -4.20 12.21
N PRO A 323 -34.74 -3.09 11.53
CA PRO A 323 -34.58 -3.01 10.08
C PRO A 323 -33.12 -3.24 9.68
N VAL A 324 -32.86 -4.28 8.88
CA VAL A 324 -31.49 -4.68 8.51
C VAL A 324 -30.72 -3.51 7.89
N LEU A 325 -31.35 -2.77 6.97
CA LEU A 325 -30.73 -1.64 6.27
C LEU A 325 -30.27 -0.52 7.21
N SER A 326 -31.01 -0.22 8.28
CA SER A 326 -30.60 0.84 9.23
C SER A 326 -29.42 0.40 10.10
N SER A 327 -29.33 -0.90 10.41
CA SER A 327 -28.18 -1.49 11.10
C SER A 327 -26.95 -1.58 10.19
N LEU A 328 -27.10 -1.93 8.91
CA LEU A 328 -26.01 -1.85 7.92
C LEU A 328 -25.53 -0.41 7.73
N GLN A 329 -26.43 0.56 7.71
CA GLN A 329 -26.07 1.99 7.66
C GLN A 329 -25.29 2.44 8.91
N ARG A 330 -25.58 1.86 10.08
CA ARG A 330 -24.81 2.10 11.30
C ARG A 330 -23.40 1.52 11.21
N LEU A 331 -23.25 0.31 10.65
CA LEU A 331 -21.94 -0.29 10.38
C LEU A 331 -21.13 0.56 9.40
N TYR A 332 -21.75 1.05 8.32
CA TYR A 332 -21.11 1.99 7.39
C TYR A 332 -20.55 3.20 8.14
N LYS A 333 -21.39 3.92 8.90
CA LYS A 333 -20.98 5.12 9.65
C LYS A 333 -19.87 4.83 10.65
N LYS A 334 -19.95 3.70 11.36
CA LYS A 334 -18.87 3.26 12.26
C LYS A 334 -17.57 2.99 11.51
N GLN A 335 -17.62 2.33 10.36
CA GLN A 335 -16.43 2.03 9.58
C GLN A 335 -15.76 3.29 9.02
N VAL A 336 -16.53 4.20 8.41
CA VAL A 336 -15.95 5.36 7.73
C VAL A 336 -15.63 6.51 8.68
N GLY A 337 -16.46 6.73 9.71
CA GLY A 337 -16.32 7.81 10.68
C GLY A 337 -15.63 7.41 11.97
N GLY A 338 -15.83 6.17 12.42
CA GLY A 338 -15.31 5.70 13.71
C GLY A 338 -13.83 5.32 13.70
N PHE A 339 -13.22 5.28 12.53
CA PHE A 339 -11.81 4.95 12.34
C PHE A 339 -11.03 6.24 12.04
N SER A 340 -10.21 6.68 12.99
CA SER A 340 -9.32 7.84 12.83
C SER A 340 -7.91 7.39 12.45
N LEU A 341 -7.41 7.97 11.38
CA LEU A 341 -6.07 7.79 10.84
C LEU A 341 -5.29 9.08 11.05
N MET A 342 -4.01 8.96 11.39
CA MET A 342 -3.11 10.10 11.28
C MET A 342 -2.74 10.27 9.81
N TYR A 343 -3.35 11.25 9.14
CA TYR A 343 -3.01 11.66 7.79
C TYR A 343 -1.70 12.45 7.82
N ILE A 344 -0.76 12.04 6.99
CA ILE A 344 0.53 12.69 6.80
C ILE A 344 0.66 12.99 5.31
N GLU A 345 0.72 14.26 4.92
CA GLU A 345 0.95 14.68 3.54
C GLU A 345 2.34 15.27 3.37
N LEU A 346 3.05 14.78 2.36
CA LEU A 346 4.33 15.34 1.93
C LEU A 346 4.12 16.58 1.09
N LEU A 347 4.65 17.70 1.56
CA LEU A 347 4.55 19.00 0.89
C LEU A 347 5.75 19.30 0.00
N THR A 348 6.84 18.55 0.15
CA THR A 348 8.08 18.69 -0.60
C THR A 348 8.08 17.88 -1.88
N ASP A 349 8.83 18.31 -2.89
CA ASP A 349 9.08 17.55 -4.12
C ASP A 349 10.17 16.49 -3.95
N ASP A 350 10.32 15.98 -2.72
CA ASP A 350 11.21 14.88 -2.41
C ASP A 350 10.79 13.64 -3.21
N ASN A 351 11.78 12.82 -3.56
CA ASN A 351 11.54 11.55 -4.23
C ASN A 351 10.73 10.62 -3.31
N VAL A 352 9.42 10.49 -3.59
CA VAL A 352 8.44 9.71 -2.83
C VAL A 352 8.89 8.26 -2.67
N GLN A 353 9.57 7.74 -3.68
CA GLN A 353 10.02 6.37 -3.74
C GLN A 353 11.27 6.13 -2.87
N GLN A 354 12.19 7.09 -2.79
CA GLN A 354 13.29 7.07 -1.81
C GLN A 354 12.77 7.20 -0.38
N ILE A 355 11.77 8.04 -0.16
CA ILE A 355 11.07 8.14 1.12
C ILE A 355 10.44 6.80 1.50
N PHE A 356 9.81 6.14 0.53
CA PHE A 356 9.20 4.83 0.75
C PHE A 356 10.25 3.77 1.10
N LEU A 357 11.31 3.64 0.30
CA LEU A 357 12.41 2.71 0.56
C LEU A 357 12.99 2.97 1.96
N TRP A 358 13.25 4.24 2.29
CA TRP A 358 13.68 4.65 3.61
C TRP A 358 12.72 4.23 4.73
N MET A 359 11.41 4.46 4.57
CA MET A 359 10.41 4.07 5.56
C MET A 359 10.38 2.56 5.77
N GLN A 360 10.49 1.78 4.69
CA GLN A 360 10.51 0.32 4.78
C GLN A 360 11.75 -0.18 5.50
N GLU A 361 12.91 0.34 5.14
CA GLU A 361 14.17 -0.01 5.79
C GLU A 361 14.15 0.41 7.26
N LYS A 362 13.66 1.61 7.59
CA LYS A 362 13.44 2.02 8.98
C LYS A 362 12.42 1.14 9.71
N SER A 363 11.42 0.59 9.04
CA SER A 363 10.49 -0.37 9.66
C SER A 363 11.17 -1.70 9.98
N VAL A 364 12.14 -2.12 9.16
CA VAL A 364 12.88 -3.39 9.32
C VAL A 364 14.04 -3.25 10.30
N PHE A 365 14.72 -2.09 10.30
CA PHE A 365 15.91 -1.79 11.10
C PHE A 365 15.63 -0.91 12.33
N GLY A 366 14.42 -0.37 12.46
CA GLY A 366 14.03 0.50 13.55
C GLY A 366 13.73 -0.26 14.85
N MET A 367 13.80 0.47 15.96
CA MET A 367 13.57 -0.01 17.33
C MET A 367 12.26 -0.80 17.53
N GLY A 368 11.27 -0.75 16.62
CA GLY A 368 10.01 -1.50 16.73
C GLY A 368 10.09 -3.01 16.44
N ALA A 369 11.17 -3.49 15.80
CA ALA A 369 11.45 -4.92 15.71
C ALA A 369 12.28 -5.43 16.91
N LEU A 370 13.02 -4.53 17.56
CA LEU A 370 13.88 -4.81 18.73
C LEU A 370 13.17 -4.59 20.08
N LEU A 371 12.16 -3.73 20.11
CA LEU A 371 11.25 -3.52 21.24
C LEU A 371 9.87 -4.00 20.81
N LEU A 372 9.34 -5.00 21.54
CA LEU A 372 8.00 -5.56 21.40
C LEU A 372 6.96 -4.53 20.92
N ASN A 373 6.70 -4.53 19.62
CA ASN A 373 5.55 -3.85 19.06
C ASN A 373 4.35 -4.79 19.24
N ASP A 374 3.39 -4.42 20.08
CA ASP A 374 2.18 -5.23 20.35
C ASP A 374 1.23 -5.32 19.15
N SER A 375 1.51 -4.61 18.06
CA SER A 375 0.72 -4.63 16.83
C SER A 375 1.59 -4.34 15.59
N PRO A 376 2.55 -5.20 15.25
CA PRO A 376 3.31 -5.03 14.03
C PRO A 376 2.35 -5.19 12.84
N GLY A 377 2.46 -4.29 11.87
CA GLY A 377 1.92 -4.58 10.54
C GLY A 377 2.57 -5.85 10.00
N VAL A 378 1.99 -6.46 8.97
CA VAL A 378 2.64 -7.63 8.33
C VAL A 378 4.06 -7.23 7.92
N ASP A 379 5.06 -8.02 8.27
CA ASP A 379 6.47 -7.74 7.96
C ASP A 379 6.70 -7.72 6.45
N PHE A 380 7.57 -6.82 5.97
CA PHE A 380 8.06 -6.92 4.60
C PHE A 380 8.90 -8.18 4.44
N THR A 381 8.69 -8.92 3.36
CA THR A 381 9.62 -10.00 3.03
C THR A 381 10.94 -9.39 2.53
N HIS A 382 12.05 -10.09 2.70
CA HIS A 382 13.33 -9.67 2.12
C HIS A 382 13.27 -9.59 0.59
N VAL A 383 12.35 -10.33 -0.06
CA VAL A 383 12.06 -10.22 -1.49
C VAL A 383 11.44 -8.87 -1.82
N ASP A 384 10.49 -8.37 -1.01
CA ASP A 384 9.88 -7.06 -1.22
C ASP A 384 10.92 -5.94 -1.10
N LEU A 385 11.81 -6.03 -0.11
CA LEU A 385 12.87 -5.04 0.10
C LEU A 385 13.91 -5.08 -1.04
N ALA A 386 14.37 -6.28 -1.41
CA ALA A 386 15.30 -6.47 -2.53
C ALA A 386 14.74 -5.95 -3.85
N ARG A 387 13.46 -6.23 -4.12
CA ARG A 387 12.73 -5.67 -5.25
C ARG A 387 12.76 -4.15 -5.23
N ASN A 388 12.40 -3.51 -4.12
CA ASN A 388 12.26 -2.05 -4.07
C ASN A 388 13.63 -1.37 -4.21
N LEU A 389 14.70 -2.00 -3.70
CA LEU A 389 16.07 -1.55 -3.91
C LEU A 389 16.47 -1.61 -5.39
N ILE A 390 16.25 -2.75 -6.07
CA ILE A 390 16.53 -2.88 -7.52
C ILE A 390 15.71 -1.87 -8.32
N LEU A 391 14.41 -1.77 -8.02
CA LEU A 391 13.50 -0.88 -8.72
C LEU A 391 13.80 0.59 -8.49
N SER A 392 14.68 0.91 -7.53
CA SER A 392 15.08 2.28 -7.25
C SER A 392 15.85 2.96 -8.37
N SER A 393 16.57 2.17 -9.17
CA SER A 393 17.29 2.63 -10.35
C SER A 393 16.40 3.29 -11.41
N GLY A 394 15.14 2.88 -11.53
CA GLY A 394 14.17 3.42 -12.49
C GLY A 394 13.24 4.50 -11.92
N MET A 395 13.44 4.94 -10.67
CA MET A 395 12.45 5.75 -9.94
C MET A 395 12.30 7.19 -10.42
N ASN A 396 13.28 7.74 -11.13
CA ASN A 396 13.21 9.11 -11.68
C ASN A 396 12.49 9.17 -13.03
N GLU A 397 12.13 8.01 -13.60
CA GLU A 397 11.43 7.94 -14.88
C GLU A 397 9.93 8.29 -14.73
N PRO A 398 9.23 8.69 -15.80
CA PRO A 398 7.78 8.85 -15.79
C PRO A 398 7.06 7.58 -15.30
N LEU A 399 5.88 7.73 -14.67
CA LEU A 399 5.14 6.60 -14.10
C LEU A 399 4.95 5.44 -15.10
N GLU A 400 4.65 5.74 -16.36
CA GLU A 400 4.51 4.72 -17.40
C GLU A 400 5.81 3.94 -17.67
N ALA A 401 6.96 4.63 -17.66
CA ALA A 401 8.26 3.98 -17.80
C ALA A 401 8.61 3.15 -16.56
N GLN A 402 8.24 3.60 -15.35
CA GLN A 402 8.33 2.78 -14.14
C GLN A 402 7.48 1.51 -14.26
N VAL A 403 6.28 1.59 -14.87
CA VAL A 403 5.38 0.43 -15.07
C VAL A 403 6.05 -0.58 -15.99
N ARG A 404 6.55 -0.10 -17.13
CA ARG A 404 7.26 -0.96 -18.10
C ARG A 404 8.47 -1.60 -17.44
N PHE A 405 9.27 -0.81 -16.72
CA PHE A 405 10.44 -1.32 -16.02
C PHE A 405 10.09 -2.42 -15.03
N TYR A 406 9.10 -2.19 -14.16
CA TYR A 406 8.67 -3.17 -13.18
C TYR A 406 8.15 -4.46 -13.84
N ASN A 407 7.33 -4.33 -14.87
CA ASN A 407 6.76 -5.47 -15.57
C ASN A 407 7.84 -6.31 -16.25
N THR A 408 8.66 -5.67 -17.09
CA THR A 408 9.66 -6.37 -17.90
C THR A 408 10.70 -7.04 -17.01
N PHE A 409 11.26 -6.31 -16.05
CA PHE A 409 12.44 -6.77 -15.34
C PHE A 409 12.13 -7.56 -14.06
N TRP A 410 10.98 -7.35 -13.43
CA TRP A 410 10.62 -8.06 -12.20
C TRP A 410 9.47 -9.04 -12.39
N ILE A 411 8.31 -8.58 -12.88
CA ILE A 411 7.13 -9.44 -13.00
C ILE A 411 7.36 -10.56 -14.01
N ASP A 412 7.64 -10.22 -15.26
CA ASP A 412 7.71 -11.18 -16.35
C ASP A 412 8.95 -12.07 -16.25
N THR A 413 10.08 -11.46 -15.89
CA THR A 413 11.38 -12.13 -15.82
C THR A 413 11.55 -13.01 -14.58
N LEU A 414 10.99 -12.63 -13.43
CA LEU A 414 11.18 -13.34 -12.17
C LEU A 414 9.88 -13.94 -11.61
N GLU A 415 8.88 -13.10 -11.28
CA GLU A 415 7.70 -13.57 -10.53
C GLU A 415 6.79 -14.52 -11.34
N LYS A 416 6.52 -14.22 -12.61
CA LYS A 416 5.70 -15.10 -13.47
C LYS A 416 6.42 -16.41 -13.79
N ARG A 417 7.74 -16.36 -13.93
CA ARG A 417 8.55 -17.50 -14.33
C ARG A 417 8.79 -18.47 -13.18
N PHE A 418 9.23 -17.95 -12.03
CA PHE A 418 9.64 -18.80 -10.90
C PHE A 418 8.61 -18.84 -9.76
N GLY A 419 7.59 -17.98 -9.79
CA GLY A 419 6.65 -17.79 -8.68
C GLY A 419 7.29 -17.09 -7.48
N THR A 420 6.47 -16.58 -6.55
CA THR A 420 6.97 -15.86 -5.35
C THR A 420 7.94 -16.71 -4.51
N LEU A 421 7.66 -18.00 -4.35
CA LEU A 421 8.54 -18.93 -3.61
C LEU A 421 9.85 -19.22 -4.36
N GLY A 422 9.81 -19.26 -5.69
CA GLY A 422 11.01 -19.39 -6.51
C GLY A 422 11.90 -18.16 -6.41
N VAL A 423 11.33 -16.96 -6.54
CA VAL A 423 12.08 -15.70 -6.38
C VAL A 423 12.72 -15.60 -4.99
N ARG A 424 12.01 -16.01 -3.93
CA ARG A 424 12.58 -16.11 -2.59
C ARG A 424 13.79 -17.04 -2.56
N SER A 425 13.66 -18.22 -3.15
CA SER A 425 14.73 -19.22 -3.16
C SER A 425 15.95 -18.78 -4.00
N ILE A 426 15.71 -18.03 -5.08
CA ILE A 426 16.75 -17.39 -5.90
C ILE A 426 17.51 -16.38 -5.06
N LEU A 427 16.79 -15.49 -4.36
CA LEU A 427 17.41 -14.49 -3.50
C LEU A 427 18.22 -15.12 -2.37
N ASP A 428 17.68 -16.15 -1.70
CA ASP A 428 18.40 -16.92 -0.70
C ASP A 428 19.69 -17.54 -1.26
N ARG A 429 19.68 -18.03 -2.51
CA ARG A 429 20.88 -18.57 -3.18
C ARG A 429 21.86 -17.50 -3.60
N LEU A 430 21.39 -16.35 -4.05
CA LEU A 430 22.23 -15.21 -4.43
C LEU A 430 23.04 -14.72 -3.23
N VAL A 431 22.42 -14.63 -2.06
CA VAL A 431 23.13 -14.19 -0.85
C VAL A 431 23.91 -15.31 -0.16
N ARG A 432 23.70 -16.60 -0.48
CA ARG A 432 24.43 -17.72 0.16
C ARG A 432 25.96 -17.64 0.05
N PRO A 433 26.55 -17.34 -1.12
CA PRO A 433 27.99 -17.11 -1.22
C PRO A 433 28.48 -15.97 -0.31
N VAL A 434 27.65 -14.97 -0.05
CA VAL A 434 27.90 -13.87 0.90
C VAL A 434 27.99 -14.41 2.35
N LEU A 435 27.20 -15.45 2.69
CA LEU A 435 27.20 -16.14 3.99
C LEU A 435 28.47 -16.96 4.25
N MET A 436 29.05 -17.54 3.20
CA MET A 436 30.13 -18.54 3.33
C MET A 436 31.54 -17.94 3.31
N GLY A 437 31.69 -16.63 3.46
CA GLY A 437 32.98 -16.01 3.81
C GLY A 437 34.09 -16.14 2.76
N LYS A 438 33.77 -16.04 1.46
CA LYS A 438 34.83 -15.86 0.45
C LYS A 438 35.61 -14.58 0.79
N ALA A 439 36.93 -14.70 0.95
CA ALA A 439 37.82 -13.75 1.64
C ALA A 439 37.95 -12.33 1.03
N THR A 440 37.21 -12.00 -0.02
CA THR A 440 37.28 -10.71 -0.72
C THR A 440 35.90 -10.29 -1.21
N ARG A 441 35.00 -9.92 -0.29
CA ARG A 441 33.71 -9.30 -0.66
C ARG A 441 33.55 -7.96 0.01
N HIS A 442 32.86 -7.04 -0.66
CA HIS A 442 32.38 -5.81 -0.05
C HIS A 442 31.35 -6.12 1.04
N ILE A 443 31.50 -5.47 2.19
CA ILE A 443 30.53 -5.46 3.27
C ILE A 443 29.93 -4.07 3.30
N GLY A 444 28.70 -3.98 2.81
CA GLY A 444 27.95 -2.75 2.72
C GLY A 444 27.59 -2.17 4.07
N ASP A 445 27.33 -0.86 4.07
CA ASP A 445 27.04 -0.10 5.29
C ASP A 445 25.84 -0.67 6.08
N MET A 446 24.82 -1.16 5.37
CA MET A 446 23.63 -1.75 5.96
C MET A 446 23.94 -3.04 6.72
N GLU A 447 24.77 -3.92 6.13
CA GLU A 447 25.20 -5.15 6.77
C GLU A 447 26.07 -4.88 8.01
N GLN A 448 26.98 -3.91 7.92
CA GLN A 448 27.77 -3.47 9.08
C GLN A 448 26.87 -2.99 10.22
N GLN A 449 25.81 -2.22 9.91
CA GLN A 449 24.89 -1.72 10.91
C GLN A 449 24.09 -2.83 11.59
N VAL A 450 23.66 -3.84 10.83
CA VAL A 450 22.93 -4.99 11.38
C VAL A 450 23.83 -5.85 12.27
N GLU A 451 25.09 -6.07 11.89
CA GLU A 451 26.05 -6.80 12.74
C GLU A 451 26.33 -6.03 14.05
N LYS A 452 26.45 -4.70 14.00
CA LYS A 452 26.55 -3.87 15.24
C LYS A 452 25.33 -4.07 16.15
N TYR A 453 24.12 -4.10 15.60
CA TYR A 453 22.91 -4.34 16.40
C TYR A 453 22.88 -5.75 17.01
N LYS A 454 23.33 -6.76 16.26
CA LYS A 454 23.44 -8.13 16.75
C LYS A 454 24.44 -8.24 17.90
N GLU A 455 25.59 -7.57 17.80
CA GLU A 455 26.60 -7.52 18.86
C GLU A 455 26.06 -6.89 20.15
N ALA A 456 25.34 -5.77 20.01
CA ALA A 456 24.68 -5.06 21.10
C ALA A 456 23.49 -5.83 21.71
N THR A 457 22.94 -6.82 21.01
CA THR A 457 21.79 -7.62 21.47
C THR A 457 22.24 -8.76 22.40
N PRO A 458 21.56 -8.97 23.55
CA PRO A 458 21.80 -10.10 24.45
C PRO A 458 21.81 -11.47 23.73
N ALA A 459 22.71 -12.37 24.13
CA ALA A 459 22.99 -13.62 23.41
C ALA A 459 21.74 -14.47 23.11
N HIS A 460 20.81 -14.58 24.07
CA HIS A 460 19.58 -15.36 23.90
C HIS A 460 18.61 -14.78 22.84
N MET A 461 18.72 -13.49 22.51
CA MET A 461 17.91 -12.81 21.48
C MET A 461 18.62 -12.71 20.12
N ARG A 462 19.89 -13.08 20.02
CA ARG A 462 20.66 -13.00 18.76
C ARG A 462 20.12 -13.91 17.65
N HIS A 463 19.27 -14.89 17.96
CA HIS A 463 18.59 -15.72 16.97
C HIS A 463 17.71 -14.91 15.99
N SER A 464 17.28 -13.71 16.37
CA SER A 464 16.57 -12.76 15.50
C SER A 464 17.45 -12.21 14.36
N PHE A 465 18.78 -12.36 14.49
CA PHE A 465 19.80 -11.96 13.52
C PHE A 465 20.46 -13.17 12.84
N ALA A 466 19.81 -14.34 12.84
CA ALA A 466 20.32 -15.51 12.14
C ALA A 466 20.37 -15.26 10.61
N ASP A 467 21.24 -15.98 9.91
CA ASP A 467 21.56 -15.71 8.51
C ASP A 467 20.37 -15.83 7.54
N ASN A 468 19.37 -16.61 7.92
CA ASN A 468 18.14 -16.83 7.15
C ASN A 468 17.01 -15.85 7.51
N LYS A 469 17.24 -14.90 8.42
CA LYS A 469 16.25 -13.91 8.83
C LYS A 469 16.15 -12.80 7.78
N PRO A 470 14.94 -12.28 7.49
CA PRO A 470 14.73 -11.30 6.42
C PRO A 470 15.67 -10.09 6.48
N MET A 471 15.93 -9.57 7.68
CA MET A 471 16.82 -8.45 7.89
C MET A 471 18.26 -8.75 7.45
N MET A 472 18.82 -9.90 7.83
CA MET A 472 20.17 -10.31 7.43
C MET A 472 20.26 -10.60 5.94
N VAL A 473 19.27 -11.29 5.38
CA VAL A 473 19.20 -11.60 3.94
C VAL A 473 19.17 -10.31 3.13
N TYR A 474 18.33 -9.35 3.52
CA TYR A 474 18.25 -8.06 2.85
C TYR A 474 19.56 -7.25 2.98
N ALA A 475 20.14 -7.16 4.17
CA ALA A 475 21.38 -6.42 4.37
C ALA A 475 22.55 -6.98 3.52
N ARG A 476 22.62 -8.30 3.37
CA ARG A 476 23.60 -8.98 2.50
C ARG A 476 23.31 -8.80 1.03
N PHE A 477 22.04 -8.83 0.65
CA PHE A 477 21.63 -8.50 -0.71
C PHE A 477 22.03 -7.05 -1.05
N HIS A 478 21.85 -6.10 -0.12
CA HIS A 478 22.31 -4.73 -0.28
C HIS A 478 23.83 -4.66 -0.45
N SER A 479 24.62 -5.38 0.36
CA SER A 479 26.07 -5.49 0.17
C SER A 479 26.44 -6.01 -1.23
N HIS A 480 25.71 -7.00 -1.75
CA HIS A 480 25.90 -7.53 -3.10
C HIS A 480 25.59 -6.48 -4.19
N VAL A 481 24.52 -5.71 -4.01
CA VAL A 481 24.16 -4.62 -4.93
C VAL A 481 25.26 -3.56 -4.95
N GLN A 482 25.79 -3.18 -3.78
CA GLN A 482 26.87 -2.20 -3.68
C GLN A 482 28.18 -2.73 -4.28
N GLN A 483 28.50 -4.02 -4.08
CA GLN A 483 29.64 -4.66 -4.74
C GLN A 483 29.51 -4.55 -6.26
N ARG A 484 28.33 -4.84 -6.81
CA ARG A 484 28.07 -4.73 -8.25
C ARG A 484 28.18 -3.28 -8.74
N ALA A 485 27.70 -2.31 -7.95
CA ALA A 485 27.86 -0.89 -8.26
C ALA A 485 29.34 -0.48 -8.30
N ILE A 486 30.15 -0.87 -7.30
CA ILE A 486 31.61 -0.64 -7.30
C ILE A 486 32.27 -1.19 -8.56
N GLU A 487 31.87 -2.39 -8.99
CA GLU A 487 32.41 -3.06 -10.18
C GLU A 487 32.05 -2.36 -11.50
N MET A 488 30.89 -1.70 -11.56
CA MET A 488 30.32 -1.17 -12.81
C MET A 488 30.38 0.36 -12.93
N GLU A 489 30.44 1.09 -11.82
CA GLU A 489 30.21 2.54 -11.75
C GLU A 489 31.39 3.26 -11.08
N ASP A 490 32.58 3.11 -11.65
CA ASP A 490 33.81 3.81 -11.24
C ASP A 490 34.14 3.70 -9.73
N GLY A 491 33.74 2.59 -9.10
CA GLY A 491 33.97 2.35 -7.68
C GLY A 491 32.97 3.03 -6.74
N ASP A 492 31.89 3.64 -7.23
CA ASP A 492 30.83 4.22 -6.38
C ASP A 492 29.82 3.15 -5.92
N PRO A 493 29.81 2.77 -4.62
CA PRO A 493 28.84 1.81 -4.09
C PRO A 493 27.39 2.31 -4.09
N ASN A 494 27.16 3.59 -4.36
CA ASN A 494 25.84 4.22 -4.27
C ASN A 494 25.18 4.40 -5.63
N ALA A 495 25.93 4.19 -6.71
CA ALA A 495 25.46 4.29 -8.08
C ALA A 495 24.66 3.03 -8.45
N ILE A 496 23.48 2.83 -7.85
CA ILE A 496 22.54 1.77 -8.24
C ILE A 496 21.83 2.20 -9.52
N THR A 497 22.56 2.24 -10.62
CA THR A 497 22.06 2.62 -11.94
C THR A 497 21.14 1.53 -12.51
N LEU A 498 20.48 1.87 -13.61
CA LEU A 498 19.65 0.93 -14.35
C LEU A 498 20.47 -0.29 -14.82
N GLU A 499 21.73 -0.10 -15.20
CA GLU A 499 22.60 -1.18 -15.66
C GLU A 499 23.04 -2.10 -14.52
N VAL A 500 23.35 -1.54 -13.35
CA VAL A 500 23.60 -2.32 -12.13
C VAL A 500 22.37 -3.17 -11.78
N ALA A 501 21.18 -2.57 -11.78
CA ALA A 501 19.93 -3.27 -11.49
C ALA A 501 19.65 -4.41 -12.48
N LYS A 502 19.82 -4.17 -13.79
CA LYS A 502 19.67 -5.21 -14.83
C LYS A 502 20.65 -6.35 -14.63
N SER A 503 21.92 -6.05 -14.36
CA SER A 503 22.96 -7.06 -14.14
C SER A 503 22.64 -7.99 -12.95
N ILE A 504 22.07 -7.44 -11.87
CA ILE A 504 21.63 -8.25 -10.72
C ILE A 504 20.43 -9.14 -11.08
N ILE A 505 19.48 -8.61 -11.86
CA ILE A 505 18.31 -9.39 -12.31
C ILE A 505 18.73 -10.54 -13.23
N GLU A 506 19.68 -10.32 -14.14
CA GLU A 506 20.23 -11.37 -15.00
C GLU A 506 20.91 -12.49 -14.20
N GLU A 507 21.64 -12.13 -13.14
CA GLU A 507 22.22 -13.10 -12.20
C GLU A 507 21.12 -13.89 -11.46
N MET A 508 20.08 -13.22 -10.99
CA MET A 508 18.91 -13.86 -10.37
C MET A 508 18.24 -14.86 -11.33
N VAL A 509 18.07 -14.50 -12.61
CA VAL A 509 17.52 -15.40 -13.63
C VAL A 509 18.43 -16.61 -13.84
N THR A 510 19.74 -16.40 -13.91
CA THR A 510 20.72 -17.49 -14.08
C THR A 510 20.64 -18.49 -12.93
N ILE A 511 20.54 -17.99 -11.69
CA ILE A 511 20.31 -18.82 -10.51
C ILE A 511 18.97 -19.56 -10.62
N GLY A 512 17.90 -18.88 -11.01
CA GLY A 512 16.58 -19.49 -11.22
C GLY A 512 16.61 -20.64 -12.22
N ASN A 513 17.23 -20.45 -13.37
CA ASN A 513 17.41 -21.49 -14.40
C ASN A 513 18.17 -22.71 -13.84
N SER A 514 19.24 -22.45 -13.09
CA SER A 514 20.04 -23.54 -12.49
C SER A 514 19.23 -24.37 -11.48
N MET A 515 18.22 -23.76 -10.82
CA MET A 515 17.35 -24.46 -9.89
C MET A 515 16.33 -25.36 -10.58
N GLU A 516 15.79 -24.93 -11.71
CA GLU A 516 14.84 -25.72 -12.51
C GLU A 516 15.53 -26.97 -13.08
N ASN A 517 16.76 -26.82 -13.58
CA ASN A 517 17.56 -27.92 -14.12
C ASN A 517 17.97 -28.98 -13.07
N ILE A 518 17.88 -28.67 -11.77
CA ILE A 518 18.15 -29.64 -10.69
C ILE A 518 16.89 -30.44 -10.34
N LYS A 519 15.70 -29.96 -10.74
CA LYS A 519 14.41 -30.62 -10.48
C LYS A 519 13.92 -31.50 -11.64
N SER A 520 14.42 -31.26 -12.85
CA SER A 520 14.28 -32.12 -14.04
C SER A 520 15.30 -33.26 -14.00
#